data_AF-A0A5A9PTL6-F1
#
_entry.id   AF-A0A5A9PTL6-F1
#
_cell.length_a   1.000
_cell.length_b   1.000
_cell.length_c   1.000
_cell.angle_alpha   90.00
_cell.angle_beta   90.00
_cell.angle_gamma   90.00
#
_symmetry.space_group_name_H-M   'P 1'
#
loop_
_entity.id
_entity.type
_entity.pdbx_description
1 polymer ?
#
loop_
_entity_poly.entity_id
_entity_poly.type
_entity_poly.pdbx_seq_one_letter_code
_entity_poly.pdbx_strand_id
1 'polypeptide(L)'
;MGAIVACKMSPAKCCQNLLEMSREARKGTLGAVHPSFDLLNMVRTFLIRDLPDNAHLLTTGRLCVSLTRVSNGTNMLVSEFDSKEDLIQALVCSCFYPLYCGVVPPSYHGIRYVDGALSDNMPYSNLSNTITVSPFSGESHISPYGVPFNFHEIHYNNVSIHINFINAYRVAIAFFPPGPEVMAEMCQNGYKDAFLFLMGNEFLEFHSPRRELTLTNKWDNVPSSRKCIKGNKTTEVTDHSKNILPESINEVFHEAYMKEYETRGSFSVKLVSFIMWCILPVEMVYIILLRFIDWSPQVWSDMVSICKMTTEGIRMVWKRTFSRT
;
A
#
# COMPACT_ATOMS: atom_id res chain seq x y z
N MET A 1 -8.24 -3.59 6.14
CA MET A 1 -9.04 -3.02 5.04
C MET A 1 -10.13 -3.96 4.54
N GLY A 2 -9.80 -5.16 4.01
CA GLY A 2 -10.80 -6.08 3.47
C GLY A 2 -11.96 -6.40 4.44
N ALA A 3 -11.67 -6.63 5.72
CA ALA A 3 -12.69 -6.86 6.74
C ALA A 3 -13.66 -5.67 6.93
N ILE A 4 -13.18 -4.42 6.83
CA ILE A 4 -13.99 -3.20 6.94
C ILE A 4 -14.99 -3.15 5.77
N VAL A 5 -14.54 -3.47 4.55
CA VAL A 5 -15.39 -3.52 3.36
C VAL A 5 -16.42 -4.64 3.47
N ALA A 6 -15.99 -5.86 3.86
CA ALA A 6 -16.89 -7.00 4.02
C ALA A 6 -17.98 -6.75 5.07
N CYS A 7 -17.61 -6.09 6.18
CA CYS A 7 -18.53 -5.67 7.24
C CYS A 7 -19.32 -4.40 6.92
N LYS A 8 -19.15 -3.79 5.73
CA LYS A 8 -19.81 -2.54 5.31
C LYS A 8 -19.60 -1.37 6.28
N MET A 9 -18.42 -1.31 6.88
CA MET A 9 -18.03 -0.26 7.82
C MET A 9 -17.61 1.02 7.09
N SER A 10 -17.67 2.16 7.79
CA SER A 10 -17.31 3.46 7.22
C SER A 10 -15.82 3.52 6.83
N PRO A 11 -15.49 3.91 5.58
CA PRO A 11 -14.10 4.15 5.17
C PRO A 11 -13.40 5.22 6.01
N ALA A 12 -14.14 6.24 6.49
CA ALA A 12 -13.60 7.29 7.35
C ALA A 12 -13.03 6.71 8.67
N LYS A 13 -13.67 5.67 9.21
CA LYS A 13 -13.16 4.98 10.41
C LYS A 13 -11.82 4.31 10.15
N CYS A 14 -11.65 3.74 8.95
CA CYS A 14 -10.35 3.19 8.56
C CYS A 14 -9.28 4.29 8.44
N CYS A 15 -9.60 5.41 7.80
CA CYS A 15 -8.68 6.55 7.71
C CYS A 15 -8.25 7.03 9.10
N GLN A 16 -9.19 7.11 10.05
CA GLN A 16 -8.91 7.49 11.44
C GLN A 16 -7.88 6.55 12.09
N ASN A 17 -8.10 5.24 11.97
CA ASN A 17 -7.18 4.23 12.53
C ASN A 17 -5.80 4.27 11.88
N LEU A 18 -5.73 4.47 10.56
CA LEU A 18 -4.47 4.59 9.84
C LEU A 18 -3.70 5.86 10.26
N LEU A 19 -4.40 6.98 10.45
CA LEU A 19 -3.79 8.23 10.94
C LEU A 19 -3.32 8.13 12.39
N GLU A 20 -4.07 7.43 13.25
CA GLU A 20 -3.65 7.13 14.63
C GLU A 20 -2.38 6.28 14.63
N MET A 21 -2.36 5.19 13.85
CA MET A 21 -1.18 4.33 13.71
C MET A 21 0.04 5.07 13.17
N SER A 22 -0.18 5.87 12.15
CA SER A 22 0.83 6.72 11.53
C SER A 22 1.42 7.72 12.54
N ARG A 23 0.57 8.33 13.37
CA ARG A 23 1.01 9.23 14.45
C ARG A 23 1.85 8.50 15.49
N GLU A 24 1.39 7.34 16.00
CA GLU A 24 2.13 6.55 16.98
C GLU A 24 3.48 6.07 16.44
N ALA A 25 3.52 5.63 15.18
CA ALA A 25 4.75 5.25 14.48
C ALA A 25 5.75 6.42 14.37
N ARG A 26 5.29 7.67 14.38
CA ARG A 26 6.16 8.86 14.31
C ARG A 26 6.56 9.44 15.67
N LYS A 27 6.01 8.95 16.80
CA LYS A 27 6.28 9.55 18.11
C LYS A 27 7.73 9.33 18.59
N GLY A 28 8.30 8.16 18.31
CA GLY A 28 9.64 7.81 18.75
C GLY A 28 10.73 8.46 17.90
N THR A 29 11.92 8.67 18.47
CA THR A 29 13.10 9.21 17.75
C THR A 29 13.54 8.32 16.58
N LEU A 30 13.28 7.02 16.67
CA LEU A 30 13.53 6.02 15.63
C LEU A 30 12.29 5.72 14.77
N GLY A 31 11.19 6.46 14.96
CA GLY A 31 9.94 6.26 14.25
C GLY A 31 9.40 4.82 14.41
N ALA A 32 9.01 4.21 13.29
CA ALA A 32 8.35 2.91 13.26
C ALA A 32 9.23 1.72 13.67
N VAL A 33 10.56 1.92 13.83
CA VAL A 33 11.46 0.88 14.37
C VAL A 33 11.74 1.09 15.86
N HIS A 34 11.12 2.08 16.49
CA HIS A 34 11.26 2.30 17.92
C HIS A 34 10.64 1.14 18.71
N PRO A 35 11.31 0.57 19.73
CA PRO A 35 10.82 -0.61 20.46
C PRO A 35 9.46 -0.44 21.15
N SER A 36 9.03 0.80 21.40
CA SER A 36 7.71 1.08 21.99
C SER A 36 6.57 1.09 20.96
N PHE A 37 6.88 1.07 19.66
CA PHE A 37 5.87 1.01 18.61
C PHE A 37 5.53 -0.45 18.33
N ASP A 38 4.33 -0.86 18.72
CA ASP A 38 3.80 -2.20 18.48
C ASP A 38 2.64 -2.13 17.49
N LEU A 39 2.98 -2.31 16.21
CA LEU A 39 2.02 -2.31 15.12
C LEU A 39 0.94 -3.38 15.31
N LEU A 40 1.32 -4.60 15.69
CA LEU A 40 0.37 -5.71 15.78
C LEU A 40 -0.61 -5.53 16.93
N ASN A 41 -0.15 -5.08 18.09
CA ASN A 41 -1.04 -4.80 19.22
C ASN A 41 -2.02 -3.68 18.88
N MET A 42 -1.58 -2.67 18.14
CA MET A 42 -2.45 -1.61 17.65
C MET A 42 -3.51 -2.10 16.66
N VAL A 43 -3.10 -2.88 15.66
CA VAL A 43 -4.02 -3.52 14.71
C VAL A 43 -5.04 -4.37 15.47
N ARG A 44 -4.60 -5.22 16.40
CA ARG A 44 -5.49 -6.03 17.24
C ARG A 44 -6.47 -5.17 18.02
N THR A 45 -6.00 -4.10 18.66
CA THR A 45 -6.84 -3.17 19.43
C THR A 45 -7.92 -2.54 18.56
N PHE A 46 -7.56 -2.05 17.38
CA PHE A 46 -8.53 -1.48 16.44
C PHE A 46 -9.55 -2.51 15.96
N LEU A 47 -9.10 -3.73 15.64
CA LEU A 47 -10.01 -4.79 15.19
C LEU A 47 -10.99 -5.21 16.30
N ILE A 48 -10.54 -5.36 17.54
CA ILE A 48 -11.41 -5.68 18.69
C ILE A 48 -12.45 -4.57 18.91
N ARG A 49 -11.98 -3.30 18.89
CA ARG A 49 -12.80 -2.12 19.16
C ARG A 49 -13.83 -1.84 18.07
N ASP A 50 -13.44 -1.97 16.80
CA ASP A 50 -14.21 -1.42 15.69
C ASP A 50 -14.99 -2.47 14.91
N LEU A 51 -14.56 -3.74 14.87
CA LEU A 51 -15.35 -4.78 14.19
C LEU A 51 -16.63 -5.09 14.97
N PRO A 52 -17.78 -5.28 14.30
CA PRO A 52 -19.01 -5.71 14.95
C PRO A 52 -18.87 -7.13 15.53
N ASP A 53 -19.69 -7.48 16.51
CA ASP A 53 -19.61 -8.79 17.19
C ASP A 53 -19.88 -9.97 16.23
N ASN A 54 -20.71 -9.76 15.22
CA ASN A 54 -21.00 -10.73 14.17
C ASN A 54 -20.08 -10.60 12.94
N ALA A 55 -18.92 -9.92 13.04
CA ALA A 55 -18.02 -9.69 11.91
C ALA A 55 -17.63 -10.98 11.16
N HIS A 56 -17.35 -12.05 11.89
CA HIS A 56 -17.00 -13.37 11.34
C HIS A 56 -18.09 -13.92 10.41
N LEU A 57 -19.37 -13.72 10.74
CA LEU A 57 -20.50 -14.10 9.88
C LEU A 57 -20.60 -13.21 8.63
N LEU A 58 -20.32 -11.91 8.78
CA LEU A 58 -20.39 -10.94 7.67
C LEU A 58 -19.26 -11.12 6.65
N THR A 59 -18.10 -11.62 7.10
CA THR A 59 -16.89 -11.80 6.30
C THR A 59 -16.77 -13.20 5.72
N THR A 60 -17.39 -14.20 6.34
CA THR A 60 -17.37 -15.58 5.85
C THR A 60 -17.86 -15.67 4.40
N GLY A 61 -17.11 -16.36 3.54
CA GLY A 61 -17.34 -16.48 2.10
C GLY A 61 -17.20 -15.18 1.29
N ARG A 62 -16.91 -14.04 1.95
CA ARG A 62 -16.83 -12.70 1.33
C ARG A 62 -15.45 -12.04 1.48
N LEU A 63 -14.66 -12.50 2.43
CA LEU A 63 -13.28 -12.08 2.68
C LEU A 63 -12.39 -13.31 2.59
N CYS A 64 -11.31 -13.23 1.80
CA CYS A 64 -10.23 -14.20 1.80
C CYS A 64 -8.99 -13.57 2.41
N VAL A 65 -8.42 -14.20 3.43
CA VAL A 65 -7.19 -13.75 4.11
C VAL A 65 -6.05 -14.69 3.72
N SER A 66 -5.07 -14.15 3.01
CA SER A 66 -3.88 -14.89 2.58
C SER A 66 -2.84 -14.92 3.70
N LEU A 67 -2.35 -16.11 4.04
CA LEU A 67 -1.38 -16.35 5.09
C LEU A 67 -0.21 -17.18 4.57
N THR A 68 1.01 -16.81 4.94
CA THR A 68 2.20 -17.62 4.61
C THR A 68 2.59 -18.46 5.82
N ARG A 69 2.57 -19.80 5.69
CA ARG A 69 2.95 -20.71 6.77
C ARG A 69 4.47 -20.68 7.00
N VAL A 70 4.89 -20.43 8.24
CA VAL A 70 6.31 -20.27 8.58
C VAL A 70 7.14 -21.53 8.34
N SER A 71 6.59 -22.71 8.61
CA SER A 71 7.34 -23.97 8.60
C SER A 71 7.81 -24.42 7.21
N ASN A 72 7.11 -24.02 6.16
CA ASN A 72 7.32 -24.52 4.80
C ASN A 72 7.10 -23.45 3.70
N GLY A 73 6.77 -22.22 4.06
CA GLY A 73 6.53 -21.11 3.12
C GLY A 73 5.26 -21.23 2.28
N THR A 74 4.40 -22.24 2.52
CA THR A 74 3.21 -22.45 1.69
C THR A 74 2.09 -21.49 2.05
N ASN A 75 1.32 -21.07 1.05
CA ASN A 75 0.13 -20.25 1.27
C ASN A 75 -1.01 -21.03 1.93
N MET A 76 -1.78 -20.35 2.77
CA MET A 76 -3.08 -20.76 3.27
C MET A 76 -4.05 -19.60 3.07
N LEU A 77 -5.15 -19.87 2.37
CA LEU A 77 -6.22 -18.90 2.18
C LEU A 77 -7.37 -19.21 3.13
N VAL A 78 -7.69 -18.29 4.03
CA VAL A 78 -8.77 -18.42 5.02
C VAL A 78 -9.97 -17.61 4.59
N SER A 79 -11.13 -18.24 4.43
CA SER A 79 -12.38 -17.55 4.03
C SER A 79 -13.56 -17.78 4.96
N GLU A 80 -13.44 -18.71 5.90
CA GLU A 80 -14.44 -19.10 6.87
C GLU A 80 -13.89 -18.80 8.28
N PHE A 81 -14.73 -18.28 9.17
CA PHE A 81 -14.31 -17.84 10.50
C PHE A 81 -15.31 -18.29 11.56
N ASP A 82 -14.82 -19.00 12.58
CA ASP A 82 -15.69 -19.58 13.63
C ASP A 82 -16.21 -18.54 14.63
N SER A 83 -15.44 -17.46 14.87
CA SER A 83 -15.80 -16.37 15.77
C SER A 83 -15.14 -15.05 15.38
N LYS A 84 -15.53 -13.94 16.03
CA LYS A 84 -14.88 -12.63 15.85
C LYS A 84 -13.39 -12.71 16.20
N GLU A 85 -13.05 -13.43 17.26
CA GLU A 85 -11.66 -13.65 17.69
C GLU A 85 -10.88 -14.47 16.67
N ASP A 86 -11.53 -15.46 16.05
CA ASP A 86 -10.93 -16.27 14.99
C ASP A 86 -10.58 -15.41 13.76
N LEU A 87 -11.53 -14.59 13.29
CA LEU A 87 -11.31 -13.61 12.24
C LEU A 87 -10.17 -12.64 12.59
N ILE A 88 -10.19 -12.07 13.80
CA ILE A 88 -9.14 -11.15 14.25
C ILE A 88 -7.78 -11.85 14.25
N GLN A 89 -7.72 -13.11 14.69
CA GLN A 89 -6.46 -13.84 14.76
C GLN A 89 -5.88 -14.10 13.36
N ALA A 90 -6.71 -14.44 12.38
CA ALA A 90 -6.31 -14.55 10.98
C ALA A 90 -5.79 -13.21 10.42
N LEU A 91 -6.52 -12.11 10.67
CA LEU A 91 -6.10 -10.77 10.23
C LEU A 91 -4.78 -10.31 10.88
N VAL A 92 -4.57 -10.60 12.17
CA VAL A 92 -3.32 -10.29 12.88
C VAL A 92 -2.15 -11.08 12.29
N CYS A 93 -2.34 -12.36 11.96
CA CYS A 93 -1.33 -13.14 11.24
C CYS A 93 -1.02 -12.55 9.86
N SER A 94 -2.05 -12.13 9.13
CA SER A 94 -1.91 -11.51 7.81
C SER A 94 -1.21 -10.16 7.84
N CYS A 95 -1.18 -9.45 8.97
CA CYS A 95 -0.47 -8.17 9.11
C CYS A 95 0.95 -8.32 9.69
N PHE A 96 1.41 -9.55 9.99
CA PHE A 96 2.75 -9.75 10.54
C PHE A 96 3.78 -9.79 9.42
N TYR A 97 4.49 -8.68 9.22
CA TYR A 97 5.68 -8.64 8.38
C TYR A 97 6.93 -8.95 9.24
N PRO A 98 7.65 -10.05 8.97
CA PRO A 98 8.80 -10.45 9.79
C PRO A 98 9.84 -9.34 9.95
N LEU A 99 10.46 -9.28 11.13
CA LEU A 99 11.48 -8.28 11.53
C LEU A 99 10.94 -6.86 11.73
N TYR A 100 9.90 -6.45 11.00
CA TYR A 100 9.23 -5.17 11.20
C TYR A 100 8.26 -5.23 12.38
N CYS A 101 7.41 -6.25 12.43
CA CYS A 101 6.47 -6.48 13.54
C CYS A 101 7.09 -7.26 14.72
N GLY A 102 8.36 -7.66 14.61
CA GLY A 102 9.07 -8.49 15.59
C GLY A 102 9.58 -9.82 15.01
N VAL A 103 10.09 -10.68 15.90
CA VAL A 103 10.77 -11.94 15.52
C VAL A 103 9.94 -13.19 15.78
N VAL A 104 8.87 -13.09 16.56
CA VAL A 104 8.00 -14.22 16.92
C VAL A 104 6.65 -14.05 16.21
N PRO A 105 6.38 -14.82 15.13
CA PRO A 105 5.11 -14.75 14.43
C PRO A 105 3.94 -15.22 15.30
N PRO A 106 2.76 -14.60 15.17
CA PRO A 106 1.53 -15.06 15.81
C PRO A 106 1.11 -16.45 15.27
N SER A 107 0.25 -17.13 16.03
CA SER A 107 -0.29 -18.44 15.65
C SER A 107 -1.77 -18.34 15.33
N TYR A 108 -2.21 -19.05 14.29
CA TYR A 108 -3.60 -19.29 13.95
C TYR A 108 -3.83 -20.80 13.97
N HIS A 109 -4.77 -21.25 14.80
CA HIS A 109 -5.05 -22.68 15.06
C HIS A 109 -3.80 -23.51 15.40
N GLY A 110 -2.92 -22.95 16.24
CA GLY A 110 -1.69 -23.61 16.70
C GLY A 110 -0.53 -23.62 15.70
N ILE A 111 -0.71 -23.08 14.49
CA ILE A 111 0.34 -23.00 13.46
C ILE A 111 0.77 -21.54 13.30
N ARG A 112 2.07 -21.32 13.08
CA ARG A 112 2.64 -19.97 12.90
C ARG A 112 2.51 -19.48 11.46
N TYR A 113 2.01 -18.26 11.31
CA TYR A 113 1.79 -17.61 10.03
C TYR A 113 2.35 -16.19 10.03
N VAL A 114 2.69 -15.72 8.84
CA VAL A 114 3.10 -14.35 8.54
C VAL A 114 2.26 -13.83 7.36
N ASP A 115 2.50 -12.58 6.99
CA ASP A 115 1.81 -11.90 5.89
C ASP A 115 1.75 -12.75 4.61
N GLY A 116 0.57 -12.78 3.99
CA GLY A 116 0.29 -13.52 2.75
C GLY A 116 1.10 -13.04 1.56
N ALA A 117 1.59 -11.78 1.57
CA ALA A 117 2.42 -11.21 0.53
C ALA A 117 3.69 -12.03 0.23
N LEU A 118 4.14 -12.83 1.21
CA LEU A 118 5.33 -13.67 1.10
C LEU A 118 5.08 -15.00 0.37
N SER A 119 3.83 -15.37 0.11
CA SER A 119 3.48 -16.56 -0.70
C SER A 119 2.44 -16.30 -1.80
N ASP A 120 1.36 -15.58 -1.53
CA ASP A 120 0.35 -15.15 -2.51
C ASP A 120 -0.30 -13.83 -2.04
N ASN A 121 0.10 -12.71 -2.64
CA ASN A 121 -0.40 -11.40 -2.23
C ASN A 121 -1.75 -11.05 -2.87
N MET A 122 -2.05 -11.65 -4.02
CA MET A 122 -3.24 -11.32 -4.81
C MET A 122 -3.94 -12.60 -5.29
N PRO A 123 -4.56 -13.34 -4.35
CA PRO A 123 -5.31 -14.55 -4.68
C PRO A 123 -6.43 -14.22 -5.66
N TYR A 124 -6.66 -15.12 -6.61
CA TYR A 124 -7.69 -14.99 -7.66
C TYR A 124 -7.52 -13.80 -8.63
N SER A 125 -6.31 -13.23 -8.72
CA SER A 125 -5.99 -12.14 -9.64
C SER A 125 -6.19 -12.47 -11.13
N ASN A 126 -6.13 -13.76 -11.49
CA ASN A 126 -6.28 -14.26 -12.84
C ASN A 126 -7.73 -14.46 -13.29
N LEU A 127 -8.72 -14.28 -12.42
CA LEU A 127 -10.12 -14.39 -12.79
C LEU A 127 -10.57 -13.12 -13.54
N SER A 128 -11.35 -13.29 -14.61
CA SER A 128 -11.77 -12.20 -15.49
C SER A 128 -12.69 -11.16 -14.81
N ASN A 129 -13.33 -11.53 -13.70
CA ASN A 129 -14.21 -10.67 -12.93
C ASN A 129 -13.53 -10.06 -11.69
N THR A 130 -12.21 -10.20 -11.54
CA THR A 130 -11.46 -9.64 -10.42
C THR A 130 -10.91 -8.26 -10.75
N ILE A 131 -11.32 -7.25 -9.97
CA ILE A 131 -10.68 -5.92 -9.98
C ILE A 131 -9.52 -5.92 -9.00
N THR A 132 -8.34 -5.51 -9.46
CA THR A 132 -7.10 -5.53 -8.68
C THR A 132 -6.72 -4.10 -8.29
N VAL A 133 -6.30 -3.92 -7.04
CA VAL A 133 -5.98 -2.61 -6.47
C VAL A 133 -4.60 -2.66 -5.84
N SER A 134 -3.70 -1.74 -6.23
CA SER A 134 -2.34 -1.67 -5.71
C SER A 134 -1.99 -0.25 -5.28
N PRO A 135 -1.29 -0.07 -4.14
CA PRO A 135 -0.72 1.23 -3.77
C PRO A 135 0.54 1.57 -4.58
N PHE A 136 1.03 0.66 -5.43
CA PHE A 136 2.22 0.84 -6.27
C PHE A 136 1.84 0.88 -7.74
N SER A 137 2.57 1.68 -8.53
CA SER A 137 2.39 1.69 -9.98
C SER A 137 2.83 0.35 -10.59
N GLY A 138 2.02 -0.21 -11.48
CA GLY A 138 2.19 -1.52 -12.10
C GLY A 138 0.97 -1.90 -12.94
N GLU A 139 0.75 -3.19 -13.16
CA GLU A 139 -0.32 -3.73 -14.01
C GLU A 139 -1.68 -3.93 -13.28
N SER A 140 -1.81 -3.42 -12.05
CA SER A 140 -3.10 -3.49 -11.34
C SER A 140 -4.11 -2.54 -11.96
N HIS A 141 -5.37 -3.00 -12.06
CA HIS A 141 -6.49 -2.25 -12.64
C HIS A 141 -6.65 -0.84 -12.04
N ILE A 142 -6.51 -0.74 -10.71
CA ILE A 142 -6.49 0.51 -9.97
C ILE A 142 -5.11 0.62 -9.32
N SER A 143 -4.29 1.55 -9.81
CA SER A 143 -2.99 1.86 -9.22
C SER A 143 -2.58 3.30 -9.56
N PRO A 144 -1.66 3.90 -8.78
CA PRO A 144 -1.14 5.21 -9.11
C PRO A 144 -0.42 5.21 -10.45
N TYR A 145 -0.56 6.30 -11.21
CA TYR A 145 0.08 6.44 -12.51
C TYR A 145 1.62 6.30 -12.43
N GLY A 146 2.19 5.48 -13.31
CA GLY A 146 3.63 5.32 -13.45
C GLY A 146 4.24 6.42 -14.32
N VAL A 147 5.44 6.88 -13.98
CA VAL A 147 6.20 7.77 -14.87
C VAL A 147 6.65 7.00 -16.12
N PRO A 148 6.80 7.67 -17.28
CA PRO A 148 7.20 7.01 -18.53
C PRO A 148 8.63 6.42 -18.50
N PHE A 149 9.45 6.79 -17.50
CA PHE A 149 10.79 6.22 -17.29
C PHE A 149 10.73 5.02 -16.34
N ASN A 150 10.14 3.92 -16.81
CA ASN A 150 10.23 2.63 -16.13
C ASN A 150 11.47 1.90 -16.63
N PHE A 151 12.36 1.51 -15.71
CA PHE A 151 13.56 0.78 -16.07
C PHE A 151 13.24 -0.70 -16.31
N HIS A 152 12.49 -1.32 -15.40
CA HIS A 152 12.05 -2.71 -15.41
C HIS A 152 10.80 -2.91 -14.53
N GLU A 153 10.16 -4.07 -14.63
CA GLU A 153 8.99 -4.47 -13.84
C GLU A 153 9.32 -5.74 -13.04
N ILE A 154 8.85 -5.80 -11.78
CA ILE A 154 8.95 -7.00 -10.95
C ILE A 154 7.56 -7.62 -10.82
N HIS A 155 7.47 -8.91 -11.15
CA HIS A 155 6.31 -9.75 -10.90
C HIS A 155 6.62 -10.68 -9.73
N TYR A 156 5.94 -10.52 -8.59
CA TYR A 156 6.15 -11.36 -7.41
C TYR A 156 4.84 -11.68 -6.70
N ASN A 157 4.58 -12.96 -6.44
CA ASN A 157 3.39 -13.45 -5.73
C ASN A 157 2.08 -12.79 -6.20
N ASN A 158 1.90 -12.77 -7.52
CA ASN A 158 0.77 -12.16 -8.22
C ASN A 158 0.69 -10.62 -8.10
N VAL A 159 1.79 -9.93 -7.81
CA VAL A 159 1.86 -8.46 -7.80
C VAL A 159 2.84 -7.99 -8.85
N SER A 160 2.42 -6.97 -9.60
CA SER A 160 3.29 -6.20 -10.49
C SER A 160 3.67 -4.86 -9.84
N ILE A 161 4.97 -4.57 -9.81
CA ILE A 161 5.52 -3.29 -9.35
C ILE A 161 6.57 -2.81 -10.33
N HIS A 162 6.39 -1.60 -10.86
CA HIS A 162 7.42 -0.93 -11.66
C HIS A 162 8.63 -0.53 -10.80
N ILE A 163 9.85 -0.79 -11.28
CA ILE A 163 11.08 -0.33 -10.66
C ILE A 163 11.32 1.12 -11.05
N ASN A 164 10.95 2.04 -10.16
CA ASN A 164 11.24 3.47 -10.28
C ASN A 164 11.36 4.13 -8.89
N PHE A 165 11.91 5.34 -8.84
CA PHE A 165 12.12 6.08 -7.59
C PHE A 165 10.81 6.36 -6.83
N ILE A 166 9.71 6.54 -7.54
CA ILE A 166 8.40 6.84 -6.94
C ILE A 166 7.85 5.61 -6.22
N ASN A 167 7.94 4.42 -6.81
CA ASN A 167 7.56 3.18 -6.15
C ASN A 167 8.53 2.83 -5.01
N ALA A 168 9.84 3.09 -5.15
CA ALA A 168 10.79 2.94 -4.05
C ALA A 168 10.41 3.84 -2.86
N TYR A 169 10.04 5.10 -3.13
CA TYR A 169 9.52 6.01 -2.12
C TYR A 169 8.22 5.48 -1.48
N ARG A 170 7.27 4.96 -2.27
CA ARG A 170 6.02 4.35 -1.76
C ARG A 170 6.27 3.14 -0.87
N VAL A 171 7.24 2.30 -1.21
CA VAL A 171 7.66 1.16 -0.36
C VAL A 171 8.24 1.67 0.94
N ALA A 172 9.12 2.67 0.90
CA ALA A 172 9.71 3.25 2.11
C ALA A 172 8.62 3.80 3.05
N ILE A 173 7.69 4.61 2.54
CA ILE A 173 6.62 5.19 3.37
C ILE A 173 5.56 4.17 3.82
N ALA A 174 5.47 3.00 3.18
CA ALA A 174 4.62 1.91 3.67
C ALA A 174 5.14 1.33 5.00
N PHE A 175 6.47 1.29 5.19
CA PHE A 175 7.10 0.90 6.46
C PHE A 175 7.33 2.09 7.41
N PHE A 176 7.45 3.30 6.87
CA PHE A 176 7.70 4.53 7.63
C PHE A 176 6.62 5.57 7.32
N PRO A 177 5.44 5.47 7.96
CA PRO A 177 4.26 6.21 7.54
C PRO A 177 4.43 7.73 7.71
N PRO A 178 4.04 8.53 6.70
CA PRO A 178 4.30 9.96 6.67
C PRO A 178 3.19 10.76 7.38
N GLY A 179 3.40 12.07 7.52
CA GLY A 179 2.45 13.02 8.11
C GLY A 179 1.04 12.99 7.49
N PRO A 180 0.03 13.51 8.20
CA PRO A 180 -1.37 13.53 7.76
C PRO A 180 -1.56 14.23 6.42
N GLU A 181 -0.75 15.25 6.10
CA GLU A 181 -0.83 15.94 4.81
C GLU A 181 -0.50 15.00 3.64
N VAL A 182 0.62 14.27 3.75
CA VAL A 182 1.05 13.30 2.72
C VAL A 182 0.07 12.13 2.65
N MET A 183 -0.43 11.65 3.80
CA MET A 183 -1.45 10.59 3.80
C MET A 183 -2.77 11.04 3.15
N ALA A 184 -3.17 12.32 3.33
CA ALA A 184 -4.36 12.89 2.70
C ALA A 184 -4.19 12.93 1.17
N GLU A 185 -3.02 13.37 0.69
CA GLU A 185 -2.69 13.38 -0.72
C GLU A 185 -2.74 11.96 -1.33
N MET A 186 -2.14 10.98 -0.66
CA MET A 186 -2.20 9.58 -1.08
C MET A 186 -3.63 9.04 -1.13
N CYS A 187 -4.47 9.38 -0.13
CA CYS A 187 -5.88 8.99 -0.10
C CYS A 187 -6.67 9.62 -1.24
N GLN A 188 -6.44 10.91 -1.51
CA GLN A 188 -7.05 11.65 -2.60
C GLN A 188 -6.69 11.05 -3.96
N ASN A 189 -5.41 10.72 -4.17
CA ASN A 189 -4.94 10.08 -5.38
C ASN A 189 -5.56 8.69 -5.57
N GLY A 190 -5.57 7.84 -4.53
CA GLY A 190 -6.21 6.52 -4.61
C GLY A 190 -7.71 6.59 -4.88
N TYR A 191 -8.42 7.58 -4.32
CA TYR A 191 -9.83 7.82 -4.61
C TYR A 191 -10.04 8.23 -6.07
N LYS A 192 -9.19 9.12 -6.59
CA LYS A 192 -9.22 9.55 -8.00
C LYS A 192 -8.97 8.38 -8.94
N ASP A 193 -7.97 7.55 -8.68
CA ASP A 193 -7.60 6.41 -9.52
C ASP A 193 -8.74 5.39 -9.58
N ALA A 194 -9.33 5.06 -8.42
CA ALA A 194 -10.50 4.18 -8.36
C ALA A 194 -11.71 4.76 -9.12
N PHE A 195 -12.00 6.05 -8.93
CA PHE A 195 -13.11 6.71 -9.60
C PHE A 195 -12.95 6.72 -11.13
N LEU A 196 -11.76 7.07 -11.63
CA LEU A 196 -11.46 7.07 -13.06
C LEU A 196 -11.54 5.67 -13.67
N PHE A 197 -11.10 4.64 -12.94
CA PHE A 197 -11.26 3.25 -13.37
C PHE A 197 -12.73 2.85 -13.46
N LEU A 198 -13.53 3.11 -12.42
CA LEU A 198 -14.96 2.75 -12.41
C LEU A 198 -15.74 3.50 -13.49
N MET A 199 -15.47 4.79 -13.68
CA MET A 199 -16.08 5.59 -14.74
C MET A 199 -15.67 5.07 -16.12
N GLY A 200 -14.39 4.79 -16.34
CA GLY A 200 -13.86 4.36 -17.63
C GLY A 200 -14.27 2.94 -18.05
N ASN A 201 -14.86 2.17 -17.15
CA ASN A 201 -15.38 0.82 -17.38
C ASN A 201 -16.90 0.73 -17.15
N GLU A 202 -17.60 1.86 -17.05
CA GLU A 202 -19.07 1.93 -16.93
C GLU A 202 -19.63 1.18 -15.70
N PHE A 203 -18.84 1.03 -14.63
CA PHE A 203 -19.27 0.39 -13.38
C PHE A 203 -20.06 1.32 -12.45
N LEU A 204 -20.21 2.59 -12.81
CA LEU A 204 -21.00 3.56 -12.05
C LEU A 204 -22.44 3.60 -12.61
N GLU A 205 -23.39 3.00 -11.89
CA GLU A 205 -24.82 3.18 -12.19
C GLU A 205 -25.27 4.58 -11.75
N PHE A 206 -25.57 5.47 -12.72
CA PHE A 206 -26.07 6.82 -12.46
C PHE A 206 -27.58 6.89 -12.21
N HIS A 207 -28.21 5.82 -11.72
CA HIS A 207 -29.66 5.78 -11.47
C HIS A 207 -30.05 6.49 -10.15
N SER A 208 -29.79 7.80 -10.04
CA SER A 208 -30.52 8.68 -9.12
C SER A 208 -30.42 10.15 -9.57
N PRO A 209 -31.53 10.80 -9.98
CA PRO A 209 -31.52 12.13 -10.60
C PRO A 209 -31.08 13.28 -9.67
N ARG A 210 -30.86 13.03 -8.38
CA ARG A 210 -30.37 14.04 -7.41
C ARG A 210 -28.85 14.06 -7.22
N ARG A 211 -28.12 13.01 -7.59
CA ARG A 211 -26.63 12.94 -7.49
C ARG A 211 -25.93 13.38 -8.77
N GLU A 212 -26.67 13.41 -9.87
CA GLU A 212 -26.17 13.54 -11.25
C GLU A 212 -25.57 14.92 -11.56
N LEU A 213 -26.02 15.99 -10.88
CA LEU A 213 -25.57 17.37 -11.14
C LEU A 213 -24.43 17.86 -10.21
N THR A 214 -24.21 17.21 -9.07
CA THR A 214 -23.20 17.70 -8.09
C THR A 214 -21.83 17.06 -8.30
N LEU A 215 -21.79 15.82 -8.78
CA LEU A 215 -20.55 15.07 -9.06
C LEU A 215 -19.94 15.44 -10.41
N THR A 216 -20.75 15.62 -11.45
CA THR A 216 -20.33 16.03 -12.81
C THR A 216 -19.71 17.43 -12.79
N ASN A 217 -20.39 18.42 -12.22
CA ASN A 217 -19.89 19.80 -12.12
C ASN A 217 -18.60 19.96 -11.29
N LYS A 218 -18.34 19.06 -10.32
CA LYS A 218 -17.06 19.03 -9.57
C LYS A 218 -15.91 18.46 -10.41
N TRP A 219 -16.19 17.64 -11.42
CA TRP A 219 -15.22 16.76 -12.07
C TRP A 219 -14.98 17.01 -13.56
N ASP A 220 -15.81 17.83 -14.21
CA ASP A 220 -15.58 18.26 -15.60
C ASP A 220 -14.25 18.99 -15.81
N ASN A 221 -13.62 19.44 -14.71
CA ASN A 221 -12.31 20.10 -14.69
C ASN A 221 -11.14 19.20 -14.26
N VAL A 222 -11.37 17.91 -13.97
CA VAL A 222 -10.29 16.98 -13.61
C VAL A 222 -9.77 16.35 -14.91
N PRO A 223 -8.53 16.64 -15.34
CA PRO A 223 -8.03 16.10 -16.59
C PRO A 223 -8.06 14.57 -16.57
N SER A 224 -8.84 14.00 -17.49
CA SER A 224 -8.75 12.58 -17.84
C SER A 224 -7.36 12.37 -18.45
N SER A 225 -6.55 11.51 -17.84
CA SER A 225 -5.22 11.14 -18.34
C SER A 225 -5.26 10.57 -19.76
N ARG A 226 -6.40 10.03 -20.24
CA ARG A 226 -6.57 9.61 -21.64
C ARG A 226 -6.59 10.78 -22.64
N LYS A 227 -6.98 12.00 -22.24
CA LYS A 227 -7.01 13.17 -23.15
C LYS A 227 -5.66 13.87 -23.32
N CYS A 228 -4.69 13.66 -22.42
CA CYS A 228 -3.39 14.35 -22.50
C CYS A 228 -2.44 13.84 -23.60
N ILE A 229 -2.76 12.75 -24.30
CA ILE A 229 -1.88 12.20 -25.36
C ILE A 229 -2.25 12.70 -26.76
N LYS A 230 -3.39 13.38 -26.96
CA LYS A 230 -3.77 13.92 -28.29
C LYS A 230 -3.34 15.36 -28.57
N GLY A 231 -2.64 16.03 -27.66
CA GLY A 231 -2.21 17.41 -27.89
C GLY A 231 -0.85 17.67 -27.27
N ASN A 232 0.17 17.85 -28.11
CA ASN A 232 1.44 18.45 -27.72
C ASN A 232 1.16 19.85 -27.15
N LYS A 233 1.01 19.97 -25.83
CA LYS A 233 1.13 21.21 -25.05
C LYS A 233 1.27 20.84 -23.58
N THR A 234 2.51 20.91 -23.10
CA THR A 234 2.86 20.98 -21.68
C THR A 234 2.12 22.17 -21.09
N THR A 235 1.05 21.91 -20.35
CA THR A 235 0.36 22.94 -19.59
C THR A 235 0.73 22.70 -18.14
N GLU A 236 1.44 23.65 -17.54
CA GLU A 236 1.71 23.69 -16.11
C GLU A 236 0.37 23.61 -15.36
N VAL A 237 0.13 22.47 -14.70
CA VAL A 237 -1.05 22.27 -13.85
C VAL A 237 -0.75 22.99 -12.54
N THR A 238 -1.24 24.22 -12.42
CA THR A 238 -1.31 24.92 -11.15
C THR A 238 -2.26 24.15 -10.23
N ASP A 239 -1.66 23.60 -9.17
CA ASP A 239 -2.23 22.64 -8.24
C ASP A 239 -3.19 23.32 -7.23
N HIS A 240 -4.46 23.41 -7.63
CA HIS A 240 -5.57 23.52 -6.70
C HIS A 240 -6.63 22.49 -7.12
N SER A 241 -6.28 21.20 -7.00
CA SER A 241 -7.30 20.17 -7.12
C SER A 241 -8.31 20.34 -5.98
N LYS A 242 -9.54 20.74 -6.32
CA LYS A 242 -10.65 20.81 -5.35
C LYS A 242 -10.71 19.47 -4.62
N ASN A 243 -10.70 19.50 -3.30
CA ASN A 243 -10.75 18.29 -2.49
C ASN A 243 -11.93 17.40 -2.91
N ILE A 244 -11.60 16.21 -3.40
CA ILE A 244 -12.52 15.27 -4.03
C ILE A 244 -13.02 14.18 -3.08
N LEU A 245 -12.44 14.09 -1.89
CA LEU A 245 -12.81 13.08 -0.92
C LEU A 245 -14.20 13.34 -0.33
N PRO A 246 -14.93 12.30 0.11
CA PRO A 246 -16.15 12.45 0.90
C PRO A 246 -15.91 13.30 2.15
N GLU A 247 -16.91 14.08 2.56
CA GLU A 247 -16.85 15.00 3.70
C GLU A 247 -16.37 14.31 4.98
N SER A 248 -16.92 13.13 5.30
CA SER A 248 -16.52 12.34 6.47
C SER A 248 -15.04 11.94 6.47
N ILE A 249 -14.41 11.76 5.30
CA ILE A 249 -12.98 11.46 5.20
C ILE A 249 -12.16 12.75 5.38
N ASN A 250 -12.65 13.86 4.83
CA ASN A 250 -12.01 15.16 4.97
C ASN A 250 -11.95 15.64 6.42
N GLU A 251 -13.04 15.47 7.17
CA GLU A 251 -13.08 15.76 8.60
C GLU A 251 -11.99 15.01 9.36
N VAL A 252 -11.83 13.71 9.07
CA VAL A 252 -10.81 12.86 9.70
C VAL A 252 -9.39 13.35 9.42
N PHE A 253 -9.08 13.75 8.18
CA PHE A 253 -7.76 14.31 7.86
C PHE A 253 -7.56 15.70 8.46
N HIS A 254 -8.60 16.53 8.50
CA HIS A 254 -8.55 17.86 9.12
C HIS A 254 -8.28 17.76 10.62
N GLU A 255 -8.98 16.86 11.33
CA GLU A 255 -8.72 16.60 12.75
C GLU A 255 -7.28 16.12 13.01
N ALA A 256 -6.76 15.25 12.14
CA ALA A 256 -5.40 14.75 12.28
C ALA A 256 -4.34 15.84 12.05
N TYR A 257 -4.58 16.73 11.07
CA TYR A 257 -3.75 17.90 10.83
C TYR A 257 -3.71 18.84 12.04
N MET A 258 -4.88 19.17 12.61
CA MET A 258 -4.96 20.07 13.77
C MET A 258 -4.23 19.50 14.99
N LYS A 259 -4.38 18.19 15.27
CA LYS A 259 -3.65 17.53 16.36
C LYS A 259 -2.13 17.58 16.18
N GLU A 260 -1.65 17.45 14.94
CA GLU A 260 -0.21 17.52 14.65
C GLU A 260 0.32 18.96 14.77
N TYR A 261 -0.46 19.95 14.34
CA TYR A 261 -0.14 21.37 14.49
C TYR A 261 0.01 21.77 15.98
N GLU A 262 -0.93 21.37 16.83
CA GLU A 262 -0.88 21.63 18.28
C GLU A 262 0.37 20.98 18.93
N THR A 263 0.68 19.75 18.56
CA THR A 263 1.84 19.02 19.10
C THR A 263 3.16 19.67 18.66
N ARG A 264 3.21 20.19 17.43
CA ARG A 264 4.41 20.83 16.84
C ARG A 264 4.70 22.22 17.41
N GLY A 265 3.73 22.84 18.08
CA GLY A 265 3.92 24.06 18.88
C GLY A 265 4.78 23.85 20.13
N SER A 266 5.11 22.60 20.49
CA SER A 266 5.95 22.25 21.63
C SER A 266 7.19 21.44 21.21
N PHE A 267 8.34 22.11 21.26
CA PHE A 267 9.72 21.62 21.18
C PHE A 267 10.36 21.22 19.83
N SER A 268 11.53 21.85 19.61
CA SER A 268 12.48 21.68 18.51
C SER A 268 13.43 20.49 18.76
N VAL A 269 13.33 19.42 17.96
CA VAL A 269 14.50 18.58 17.61
C VAL A 269 14.24 17.89 16.25
N LYS A 270 14.70 18.45 15.13
CA LYS A 270 14.58 17.81 13.80
C LYS A 270 15.87 17.66 13.01
N LEU A 271 17.03 18.04 13.56
CA LEU A 271 18.28 17.97 12.79
C LEU A 271 18.95 16.58 12.86
N VAL A 272 18.85 15.87 14.00
CA VAL A 272 19.47 14.54 14.19
C VAL A 272 18.68 13.43 13.47
N SER A 273 17.36 13.61 13.30
CA SER A 273 16.49 12.67 12.58
C SER A 273 16.83 12.60 11.09
N PHE A 274 17.24 13.71 10.45
CA PHE A 274 17.45 13.78 9.01
C PHE A 274 18.67 12.96 8.54
N ILE A 275 19.78 13.00 9.29
CA ILE A 275 20.98 12.21 8.97
C ILE A 275 20.72 10.71 9.24
N MET A 276 19.95 10.41 10.28
CA MET A 276 19.54 9.04 10.62
C MET A 276 18.56 8.48 9.57
N TRP A 277 17.66 9.30 9.01
CA TRP A 277 16.75 8.97 7.90
C TRP A 277 17.43 8.84 6.53
N CYS A 278 18.64 9.35 6.33
CA CYS A 278 19.36 9.15 5.07
C CYS A 278 20.19 7.87 5.06
N ILE A 279 20.60 7.36 6.24
CA ILE A 279 21.55 6.25 6.35
C ILE A 279 20.85 4.96 6.83
N LEU A 280 19.96 5.02 7.84
CA LEU A 280 19.27 3.82 8.34
C LEU A 280 18.28 3.20 7.35
N PRO A 281 17.38 3.93 6.66
CA PRO A 281 16.44 3.27 5.77
C PRO A 281 17.11 2.75 4.52
N VAL A 282 18.25 3.27 4.06
CA VAL A 282 18.96 2.65 2.93
C VAL A 282 19.57 1.31 3.36
N GLU A 283 20.25 1.24 4.50
CA GLU A 283 20.80 -0.02 5.01
C GLU A 283 19.73 -1.00 5.47
N MET A 284 18.65 -0.53 6.10
CA MET A 284 17.53 -1.38 6.54
C MET A 284 16.66 -1.82 5.37
N VAL A 285 16.37 -0.95 4.39
CA VAL A 285 15.72 -1.37 3.14
C VAL A 285 16.64 -2.32 2.39
N TYR A 286 17.95 -2.08 2.33
CA TYR A 286 18.90 -3.00 1.73
C TYR A 286 18.96 -4.35 2.45
N ILE A 287 18.96 -4.38 3.79
CA ILE A 287 18.96 -5.62 4.59
C ILE A 287 17.61 -6.33 4.50
N ILE A 288 16.48 -5.60 4.52
CA ILE A 288 15.14 -6.17 4.35
C ILE A 288 14.99 -6.70 2.92
N LEU A 289 15.48 -5.99 1.91
CA LEU A 289 15.51 -6.45 0.52
C LEU A 289 16.42 -7.66 0.36
N LEU A 290 17.64 -7.64 0.91
CA LEU A 290 18.55 -8.79 0.88
C LEU A 290 17.96 -9.99 1.62
N ARG A 291 17.35 -9.78 2.78
CA ARG A 291 16.69 -10.87 3.51
C ARG A 291 15.44 -11.35 2.81
N PHE A 292 14.69 -10.48 2.15
CA PHE A 292 13.55 -10.84 1.31
C PHE A 292 13.99 -11.63 0.08
N ILE A 293 15.12 -11.27 -0.51
CA ILE A 293 15.80 -12.01 -1.58
C ILE A 293 16.28 -13.38 -1.06
N ASP A 294 16.86 -13.45 0.15
CA ASP A 294 17.28 -14.71 0.79
C ASP A 294 16.08 -15.60 1.15
N TRP A 295 14.95 -15.00 1.52
CA TRP A 295 13.70 -15.71 1.82
C TRP A 295 12.95 -16.15 0.58
N SER A 296 13.22 -15.52 -0.58
CA SER A 296 12.53 -15.76 -1.84
C SER A 296 13.51 -16.12 -2.96
N PRO A 297 13.82 -17.42 -3.14
CA PRO A 297 14.77 -17.90 -4.15
C PRO A 297 14.41 -17.49 -5.58
N GLN A 298 13.13 -17.24 -5.84
CA GLN A 298 12.62 -16.80 -7.14
C GLN A 298 13.06 -15.36 -7.47
N VAL A 299 12.93 -14.45 -6.50
CA VAL A 299 13.39 -13.05 -6.63
C VAL A 299 14.91 -13.00 -6.79
N TRP A 300 15.64 -13.86 -6.09
CA TRP A 300 17.08 -14.02 -6.29
C TRP A 300 17.42 -14.45 -7.72
N SER A 301 16.72 -15.46 -8.24
CA SER A 301 16.90 -15.93 -9.61
C SER A 301 16.65 -14.81 -10.63
N ASP A 302 15.59 -14.02 -10.45
CA ASP A 302 15.23 -12.93 -11.35
C ASP A 302 16.24 -11.78 -11.28
N MET A 303 16.69 -11.39 -10.07
CA MET A 303 17.76 -10.40 -9.87
C MET A 303 19.07 -10.84 -10.53
N VAL A 304 19.46 -12.11 -10.38
CA VAL A 304 20.65 -12.69 -11.02
C VAL A 304 20.51 -12.67 -12.54
N SER A 305 19.31 -12.97 -13.06
CA SER A 305 19.03 -12.92 -14.51
C SER A 305 19.15 -11.50 -15.07
N ILE A 306 18.60 -10.50 -14.37
CA ILE A 306 18.71 -9.08 -14.73
C ILE A 306 20.19 -8.63 -14.70
N CYS A 307 20.95 -8.98 -13.66
CA CYS A 307 22.38 -8.69 -13.57
C CYS A 307 23.19 -9.33 -14.71
N LYS A 308 22.83 -10.55 -15.14
CA LYS A 308 23.45 -11.18 -16.32
C LYS A 308 23.11 -10.43 -17.60
N MET A 309 21.84 -10.04 -17.80
CA MET A 309 21.41 -9.31 -18.99
C MET A 309 22.06 -7.93 -19.11
N THR A 310 22.22 -7.20 -18.00
CA THR A 310 22.92 -5.89 -18.00
C THR A 310 24.41 -6.05 -18.27
N THR A 311 25.06 -7.08 -17.68
CA THR A 311 26.48 -7.36 -17.92
C THR A 311 26.74 -7.76 -19.37
N GLU A 312 25.89 -8.60 -19.97
CA GLU A 312 25.98 -8.98 -21.39
C GLU A 312 25.63 -7.81 -22.33
N GLY A 313 24.66 -6.97 -21.97
CA GLY A 313 24.34 -5.74 -22.70
C GLY A 313 25.53 -4.77 -22.73
N ILE A 314 26.15 -4.52 -21.58
CA ILE A 314 27.37 -3.71 -21.47
C ILE A 314 28.50 -4.34 -22.28
N ARG A 315 28.71 -5.67 -22.17
CA ARG A 315 29.74 -6.40 -22.92
C ARG A 315 29.53 -6.32 -24.44
N MET A 316 28.30 -6.38 -24.92
CA MET A 316 27.96 -6.23 -26.34
C MET A 316 28.18 -4.80 -26.83
N VAL A 317 27.80 -3.80 -26.04
CA VAL A 317 28.07 -2.38 -26.35
C VAL A 317 29.58 -2.15 -26.39
N TRP A 318 30.33 -2.63 -25.40
CA TRP A 318 31.78 -2.49 -25.32
C TRP A 318 32.48 -3.17 -26.50
N LYS A 319 32.06 -4.40 -26.87
CA LYS A 319 32.55 -5.07 -28.08
C LYS A 319 32.27 -4.28 -29.35
N ARG A 320 31.08 -3.71 -29.53
CA ARG A 320 30.74 -2.89 -30.72
C ARG A 320 31.51 -1.57 -30.78
N THR A 321 31.81 -0.97 -29.64
CA THR A 321 32.56 0.29 -29.57
C THR A 321 34.05 0.10 -29.81
N PHE A 322 34.62 -1.03 -29.39
CA PHE A 322 36.05 -1.33 -29.53
C PHE A 322 36.42 -2.25 -30.72
N SER A 323 35.46 -2.84 -31.42
CA SER A 323 35.72 -3.59 -32.66
C SER A 323 35.65 -2.74 -33.94
N ARG A 324 35.57 -1.41 -33.80
CA ARG A 324 35.50 -0.43 -34.92
C ARG A 324 36.74 0.46 -35.05
N THR A 325 37.82 0.10 -34.36
CA THR A 325 39.18 0.64 -34.53
C THR A 325 40.09 -0.45 -35.04
#